data_AF-A0A0L7TGD7-F1
#
_entry.id   AF-A0A0L7TGD7-F1
#
_cell.length_a   1.000
_cell.length_b   1.000
_cell.length_c   1.000
_cell.angle_alpha   90.00
_cell.angle_beta   90.00
_cell.angle_gamma   90.00
#
_symmetry.space_group_name_H-M   'P 1'
#
loop_
_entity.id
_entity.type
_entity.pdbx_description
1 polymer ?
#
loop_
_entity_poly.entity_id
_entity_poly.type
_entity_poly.pdbx_seq_one_letter_code
_entity_poly.pdbx_strand_id
1 'polypeptide(L)' 'MNFLAHLHLATLANSSLLGNLMADFVRGNPHNDWPQPVAAGILLHRRIDVMTDSLPEVRA' A
#
# COMPACT_ATOMS: atom_id res chain seq x y z
N MET A 1 -5.34 -7.42 -6.58
CA MET A 1 -4.04 -7.03 -5.98
C MET A 1 -2.88 -7.76 -6.62
N ASN A 2 -1.85 -7.01 -7.04
CA ASN A 2 -0.60 -7.55 -7.58
C ASN A 2 0.56 -7.29 -6.60
N PHE A 3 0.87 -8.28 -5.74
CA PHE A 3 1.87 -8.12 -4.68
C PHE A 3 3.27 -7.74 -5.18
N LEU A 4 3.69 -8.21 -6.36
CA LEU A 4 5.01 -7.89 -6.91
C LEU A 4 5.10 -6.42 -7.32
N ALA A 5 4.07 -5.88 -7.97
CA ALA A 5 4.02 -4.46 -8.33
C ALA A 5 4.08 -3.57 -7.07
N HIS A 6 3.32 -3.96 -6.04
CA HIS A 6 3.26 -3.27 -4.76
C HIS A 6 4.61 -3.25 -4.03
N LEU A 7 5.27 -4.40 -3.92
CA LEU A 7 6.61 -4.49 -3.33
C LEU A 7 7.67 -3.73 -4.14
N HIS A 8 7.58 -3.77 -5.48
CA HIS A 8 8.50 -3.04 -6.35
C HIS A 8 8.34 -1.52 -6.16
N LEU A 9 7.10 -1.00 -6.19
CA LEU A 9 6.82 0.41 -5.96
C LEU A 9 7.20 0.85 -4.54
N ALA A 10 6.96 0.01 -3.53
CA ALA A 10 7.41 0.27 -2.17
C ALA A 10 8.94 0.37 -2.06
N THR A 11 9.67 -0.48 -2.79
CA THR A 11 11.13 -0.43 -2.85
C THR A 11 11.61 0.88 -3.47
N LEU A 12 11.03 1.28 -4.61
CA LEU A 12 11.36 2.55 -5.28
C LEU A 12 11.04 3.77 -4.40
N ALA A 13 9.98 3.69 -3.60
CA ALA A 13 9.57 4.74 -2.68
C ALA A 13 10.34 4.75 -1.35
N ASN A 14 11.32 3.86 -1.15
CA ASN A 14 11.99 3.64 0.15
C ASN A 14 11.00 3.45 1.31
N SER A 15 9.91 2.74 1.04
CA SER A 15 8.82 2.50 1.98
C SER A 15 8.95 1.11 2.62
N SER A 16 8.27 0.90 3.76
CA SER A 16 8.23 -0.41 4.42
C SER A 16 7.60 -1.47 3.52
N LEU A 17 8.41 -2.47 3.13
CA LEU A 17 7.93 -3.64 2.39
C LEU A 17 6.94 -4.46 3.22
N LEU A 18 7.20 -4.61 4.52
CA LEU A 18 6.31 -5.29 5.46
C LEU A 18 4.95 -4.59 5.52
N GLY A 19 4.96 -3.27 5.75
CA GLY A 19 3.73 -2.46 5.81
C GLY A 19 2.96 -2.52 4.51
N ASN A 20 3.65 -2.47 3.38
CA ASN A 20 3.02 -2.58 2.07
C ASN A 20 2.40 -3.97 1.85
N LEU A 21 3.07 -5.06 2.23
CA LEU A 21 2.54 -6.42 2.03
C LEU A 21 1.32 -6.72 2.93
N MET A 22 1.31 -6.20 4.16
CA MET A 22 0.24 -6.51 5.12
C MET A 22 -1.00 -5.61 5.02
N ALA A 23 -0.99 -4.62 4.15
CA ALA A 23 -1.99 -3.55 4.10
C ALA A 23 -3.44 -4.06 3.95
N ASP A 24 -3.64 -5.14 3.19
CA ASP A 24 -4.94 -5.80 2.99
C ASP A 24 -5.57 -6.35 4.29
N PHE A 25 -4.74 -6.64 5.29
CA PHE A 25 -5.16 -7.19 6.58
C PHE A 25 -5.36 -6.14 7.66
N VAL A 26 -4.93 -4.90 7.42
CA VAL A 26 -5.06 -3.80 8.37
C VAL A 26 -6.28 -2.97 8.01
N ARG A 27 -7.17 -2.75 8.98
CA ARG A 27 -8.35 -1.88 8.82
C ARG A 27 -8.17 -0.58 9.61
N GLY A 28 -8.94 0.45 9.25
CA GLY A 28 -8.90 1.74 9.95
C GLY A 28 -7.57 2.48 9.77
N ASN A 29 -7.23 3.31 10.77
CA ASN A 29 -6.03 4.13 10.77
C ASN A 29 -4.81 3.34 11.26
N PRO A 30 -3.84 3.00 10.39
CA PRO A 30 -2.70 2.15 10.76
C PRO A 30 -1.73 2.83 11.75
N HIS A 31 -1.78 4.15 11.91
CA HIS A 31 -0.93 4.85 12.88
C HIS A 31 -1.24 4.51 14.35
N ASN A 32 -2.41 3.95 14.63
CA ASN A 32 -2.80 3.58 15.99
C ASN A 32 -2.12 2.27 16.44
N ASP A 33 -1.87 1.35 15.50
CA ASP A 33 -1.49 -0.02 15.82
C ASP A 33 -0.07 -0.36 15.35
N TRP A 34 0.52 0.44 14.47
CA TRP A 34 1.80 0.13 13.82
C TRP A 34 2.83 1.26 13.93
N PRO A 35 4.14 0.92 14.01
CA PRO A 35 5.21 1.90 13.93
C PRO A 35 5.10 2.76 12.67
N GLN A 36 5.52 4.02 12.75
CA GLN A 36 5.38 5.00 11.67
C GLN A 36 5.85 4.50 10.28
N PRO A 37 7.01 3.82 10.12
CA PRO A 37 7.43 3.32 8.81
C PRO A 37 6.49 2.24 8.24
N VAL A 38 5.95 1.39 9.10
CA VAL A 38 5.01 0.31 8.72
C VAL A 38 3.65 0.92 8.35
N ALA A 39 3.15 1.84 9.17
CA ALA A 39 1.91 2.57 8.89
C ALA A 39 1.99 3.34 7.56
N ALA A 40 3.12 4.00 7.28
CA ALA A 40 3.37 4.65 6.00
C ALA A 40 3.35 3.67 4.82
N GLY A 41 3.93 2.48 4.98
CA GLY A 41 3.87 1.41 3.96
C GLY A 41 2.45 0.91 3.69
N ILE A 42 1.64 0.76 4.73
CA ILE A 42 0.21 0.39 4.61
C ILE A 42 -0.55 1.46 3.83
N LEU A 43 -0.33 2.74 4.15
CA LEU A 43 -0.98 3.85 3.46
C LEU A 43 -0.53 3.97 2.00
N LEU A 44 0.75 3.73 1.71
CA LEU A 44 1.27 3.72 0.35
C LEU A 44 0.56 2.66 -0.51
N HIS A 45 0.43 1.44 0.00
CA HIS A 45 -0.29 0.35 -0.69
C HIS A 45 -1.71 0.78 -1.06
N ARG A 46 -2.49 1.23 -0.06
CA ARG A 46 -3.87 1.68 -0.28
C ARG A 46 -3.97 2.81 -1.30
N ARG A 47 -2.98 3.70 -1.33
CA ARG A 47 -2.93 4.81 -2.30
C ARG A 47 -2.67 4.31 -3.73
N ILE A 48 -1.82 3.30 -3.90
CA ILE A 48 -1.56 2.67 -5.20
C ILE A 48 -2.83 2.02 -5.71
N ASP A 49 -3.58 1.31 -4.86
CA ASP A 49 -4.85 0.67 -5.24
C ASP A 49 -5.86 1.68 -5.71
N VAL A 50 -6.15 2.68 -4.87
CA VAL A 50 -7.12 3.73 -5.21
C VAL A 50 -6.73 4.45 -6.50
N MET A 51 -5.45 4.73 -6.70
CA MET A 51 -4.97 5.36 -7.93
C MET A 51 -5.21 4.45 -9.14
N THR A 52 -4.76 3.20 -9.08
CA THR A 52 -4.83 2.26 -10.20
C THR A 52 -6.28 1.90 -10.55
N ASP A 53 -7.11 1.65 -9.55
CA ASP A 53 -8.53 1.34 -9.71
C ASP A 53 -9.35 2.54 -10.21
N SER A 54 -8.80 3.76 -10.13
CA SER A 54 -9.42 4.97 -10.67
C SER A 54 -9.06 5.27 -12.12
N LEU A 55 -8.10 4.54 -12.71
CA LEU A 55 -7.66 4.75 -14.10
C LEU A 55 -8.76 4.30 -15.08
N PRO A 56 -9.09 5.10 -16.11
CA PRO A 56 -10.09 4.74 -17.12
C PRO A 56 -9.82 3.40 -17.82
N GLU A 57 -8.54 3.04 -17.98
CA GLU A 57 -8.10 1.79 -18.61
C GLU A 57 -8.33 0.56 -17.73
N VAL A 58 -8.46 0.76 -16.42
CA VAL A 58 -8.68 -0.30 -15.41
C VAL A 58 -10.14 -0.37 -14.99
N ARG A 59 -10.85 0.78 -15.01
CA ARG A 59 -12.29 0.85 -14.73
C ARG A 59 -13.08 0.19 -15.86
N ALA A 60 -13.70 -0.96 -15.56
CA ALA A 60 -14.67 -1.62 -16.42
C ALA A 60 -16.02 -0.89 -16.44
#